data_AF-A0A936Q785-F1
#
_entry.id   AF-A0A936Q785-F1
#
_cell.length_a   1.000
_cell.length_b   1.000
_cell.length_c   1.000
_cell.angle_alpha   90.00
_cell.angle_beta   90.00
_cell.angle_gamma   90.00
#
_symmetry.space_group_name_H-M   'P 1'
#
loop_
_entity.id
_entity.type
_entity.pdbx_description
1 polymer ?
#
loop_
_entity_poly.entity_id
_entity_poly.type
_entity_poly.pdbx_seq_one_letter_code
_entity_poly.pdbx_strand_id
1 'polypeptide(L)'
;MPRFTVLETSALFSNRVKYDYLFEMEMWLKGVERFFVLDNLPLSSFERSHASLKNFVEEVAVVRLGVAHLALLTTHLLGEGKEDLASFLLFLDSQVSRGGSGTSEPQRRGSAETELALVVEKLDDFSKVLDEISRAPFLPLQTYLSLGRIVVGTLRNDPNLGVLFRENLRPVLDRESKQSLARVLASVTDSSQKSALAALFVELFKGLRYTERIRQTIESPATIKRALLVFSLIRAQAAGLCEFIRKRLLPRFPEESPVGAGLERLVFSVEMEVKKVMELELVDVVLMKDPKLVYARMEDASGILKDLFQQSVIGLAETFSSDVDGRVLFPEYRTKLDQSLKLRDDLWGLLQAVQAFSRGADKKALKSMIDTLDDFRRGSMKHLMFKDWSLFDRFFTGFSRERTPRAFLPAAHQFEVFLKTLIREVSKRSVLSSHPFRAGKGRATDSAEPQEPSRYN
;
A
#
# COMPACT_ATOMS: atom_id res chain seq x y z
N MET A 1 -24.54 20.94 -11.91
CA MET A 1 -23.15 20.80 -12.37
C MET A 1 -22.30 21.80 -11.60
N PRO A 2 -21.35 21.39 -10.74
CA PRO A 2 -20.42 22.35 -10.16
C PRO A 2 -19.41 22.74 -11.23
N ARG A 3 -19.43 24.01 -11.61
CA ARG A 3 -18.48 24.65 -12.54
C ARG A 3 -17.16 24.84 -11.81
N PHE A 4 -16.07 24.41 -12.43
CA PHE A 4 -14.73 24.75 -11.99
C PHE A 4 -14.51 26.26 -12.19
N THR A 5 -14.51 27.07 -11.14
CA THR A 5 -14.34 28.51 -11.32
C THR A 5 -12.89 28.94 -11.54
N VAL A 6 -11.92 28.05 -11.33
CA VAL A 6 -10.49 28.30 -11.56
C VAL A 6 -9.84 27.27 -12.49
N LEU A 7 -10.35 26.04 -12.56
CA LEU A 7 -9.73 24.94 -13.33
C LEU A 7 -10.32 24.73 -14.74
N GLU A 8 -11.36 25.47 -15.16
CA GLU A 8 -11.91 25.37 -16.54
C GLU A 8 -11.38 26.45 -17.49
N THR A 9 -10.90 27.59 -16.97
CA THR A 9 -10.66 28.79 -17.80
C THR A 9 -9.24 28.93 -18.34
N SER A 10 -8.37 27.95 -18.13
CA SER A 10 -7.01 28.04 -18.65
C SER A 10 -6.65 26.82 -19.47
N ALA A 11 -6.08 27.06 -20.65
CA ALA A 11 -5.38 26.08 -21.47
C ALA A 11 -4.15 25.43 -20.77
N LEU A 12 -4.12 25.43 -19.44
CA LEU A 12 -3.04 24.98 -18.57
C LEU A 12 -3.08 23.47 -18.26
N PHE A 13 -4.13 22.74 -18.64
CA PHE A 13 -4.41 21.35 -18.21
C PHE A 13 -4.10 20.27 -19.25
N SER A 14 -3.39 20.60 -20.34
CA SER A 14 -2.94 19.60 -21.33
C SER A 14 -1.62 18.91 -20.97
N ASN A 15 -0.95 19.32 -19.87
CA ASN A 15 0.38 18.84 -19.51
C ASN A 15 0.31 17.66 -18.52
N ARG A 16 0.85 16.51 -18.93
CA ARG A 16 0.92 15.25 -18.15
C ARG A 16 1.48 15.45 -16.73
N VAL A 17 2.47 16.34 -16.58
CA VAL A 17 3.11 16.65 -15.30
C VAL A 17 2.13 17.23 -14.28
N LYS A 18 1.24 18.13 -14.72
CA LYS A 18 0.25 18.76 -13.82
C LYS A 18 -0.83 17.79 -13.36
N TYR A 19 -1.19 16.83 -14.21
CA TYR A 19 -2.12 15.77 -13.82
C TYR A 19 -1.53 14.86 -12.73
N ASP A 20 -0.24 14.53 -12.83
CA ASP A 20 0.43 13.71 -11.81
C ASP A 20 0.46 14.40 -10.43
N TYR A 21 0.63 15.73 -10.39
CA TYR A 21 0.50 16.52 -9.15
C TYR A 21 -0.92 16.51 -8.60
N LEU A 22 -1.96 16.67 -9.44
CA LEU A 22 -3.35 16.63 -8.99
C LEU A 22 -3.76 15.25 -8.46
N PHE A 23 -3.34 14.18 -9.15
CA PHE A 23 -3.53 12.81 -8.68
C PHE A 23 -2.86 12.59 -7.31
N GLU A 24 -1.64 13.12 -7.15
CA GLU A 24 -0.91 13.06 -5.90
C GLU A 24 -1.60 13.87 -4.78
N MET A 25 -2.09 15.08 -5.06
CA MET A 25 -2.86 15.88 -4.10
C MET A 25 -4.15 15.18 -3.67
N GLU A 26 -4.91 14.60 -4.62
CA GLU A 26 -6.10 13.80 -4.29
C GLU A 26 -5.74 12.64 -3.35
N MET A 27 -4.66 11.91 -3.68
CA MET A 27 -4.17 10.81 -2.87
C MET A 27 -3.83 11.26 -1.45
N TRP A 28 -3.09 12.36 -1.28
CA TRP A 28 -2.71 12.84 0.05
C TRP A 28 -3.90 13.40 0.84
N LEU A 29 -4.80 14.16 0.22
CA LEU A 29 -6.00 14.68 0.88
C LEU A 29 -6.89 13.55 1.39
N LYS A 30 -7.16 12.56 0.53
CA LYS A 30 -7.92 11.38 0.92
C LYS A 30 -7.16 10.53 1.93
N GLY A 31 -5.83 10.42 1.81
CA GLY A 31 -4.98 9.74 2.80
C GLY A 31 -5.11 10.35 4.19
N VAL A 32 -4.99 11.67 4.31
CA VAL A 32 -5.21 12.41 5.56
C VAL A 32 -6.60 12.15 6.12
N GLU A 33 -7.64 12.24 5.27
CA GLU A 33 -9.00 11.91 5.70
C GLU A 33 -9.12 10.48 6.24
N ARG A 34 -8.62 9.49 5.49
CA ARG A 34 -8.76 8.10 5.88
C ARG A 34 -7.96 7.77 7.12
N PHE A 35 -6.86 8.47 7.38
CA PHE A 35 -6.07 8.29 8.59
C PHE A 35 -6.84 8.67 9.86
N PHE A 36 -7.73 9.65 9.81
CA PHE A 36 -8.62 9.98 10.95
C PHE A 36 -9.75 8.98 11.19
N VAL A 37 -9.92 7.97 10.33
CA VAL A 37 -10.91 6.90 10.51
C VAL A 37 -10.24 5.69 11.16
N LEU A 38 -10.68 5.36 12.38
CA LEU A 38 -10.06 4.32 13.22
C LEU A 38 -9.93 2.96 12.51
N ASP A 39 -10.91 2.56 11.71
CA ASP A 39 -10.90 1.28 10.98
C ASP A 39 -9.84 1.20 9.87
N ASN A 40 -9.32 2.36 9.45
CA ASN A 40 -8.27 2.46 8.43
C ASN A 40 -6.88 2.64 9.04
N LEU A 41 -6.74 2.74 10.38
CA LEU A 41 -5.45 2.83 11.02
C LEU A 41 -4.77 1.45 11.11
N PRO A 42 -3.43 1.39 11.01
CA PRO A 42 -2.67 0.17 11.18
C PRO A 42 -2.61 -0.24 12.65
N LEU A 43 -3.69 -0.85 13.13
CA LEU A 43 -3.87 -1.29 14.50
C LEU A 43 -4.09 -2.79 14.54
N SER A 44 -3.51 -3.43 15.55
CA SER A 44 -3.86 -4.82 15.88
C SER A 44 -5.33 -4.90 16.32
N SER A 45 -5.92 -6.11 16.29
CA SER A 45 -7.30 -6.31 16.77
C SER A 45 -7.46 -5.90 18.25
N PHE A 46 -6.41 -6.05 19.05
CA PHE A 46 -6.39 -5.64 20.45
C PHE A 46 -6.38 -4.10 20.60
N GLU A 47 -5.47 -3.40 19.91
CA GLU A 47 -5.42 -1.94 19.95
C GLU A 47 -6.71 -1.31 19.43
N ARG A 48 -7.31 -1.88 18.38
CA ARG A 48 -8.59 -1.37 17.84
C ARG A 48 -9.71 -1.47 18.86
N SER A 49 -9.82 -2.60 19.58
CA SER A 49 -10.83 -2.78 20.63
C SER A 49 -10.57 -1.93 21.87
N HIS A 50 -9.33 -1.50 22.11
CA HIS A 50 -8.92 -0.68 23.24
C HIS A 50 -8.44 0.72 22.82
N ALA A 51 -8.94 1.23 21.69
CA ALA A 51 -8.48 2.47 21.09
C ALA A 51 -8.65 3.68 22.02
N SER A 52 -9.60 3.64 22.96
CA SER A 52 -9.78 4.69 23.97
C SER A 52 -8.60 4.87 24.91
N LEU A 53 -7.76 3.84 25.07
CA LEU A 53 -6.56 3.86 25.93
C LEU A 53 -5.28 4.23 25.17
N LYS A 54 -5.34 4.27 23.83
CA LYS A 54 -4.18 4.57 22.99
C LYS A 54 -3.84 6.06 23.02
N ASN A 55 -2.55 6.37 22.96
CA ASN A 55 -2.03 7.70 22.74
C ASN A 55 -1.88 7.96 21.23
N PHE A 56 -2.56 8.98 20.69
CA PHE A 56 -2.61 9.27 19.24
C PHE A 56 -1.63 10.36 18.78
N VAL A 57 -0.63 10.72 19.61
CA VAL A 57 0.34 11.77 19.31
C VAL A 57 1.13 11.47 18.03
N GLU A 58 1.61 10.24 17.87
CA GLU A 58 2.40 9.83 16.71
C GLU A 58 1.54 9.81 15.43
N GLU A 59 0.27 9.47 15.52
CA GLU A 59 -0.68 9.56 14.41
C GLU A 59 -0.89 11.01 13.96
N VAL A 60 -0.98 11.96 14.90
CA VAL A 60 -1.03 13.39 14.58
C VAL A 60 0.27 13.86 13.91
N ALA A 61 1.43 13.38 14.37
CA ALA A 61 2.71 13.67 13.73
C ALA A 61 2.75 13.20 12.27
N VAL A 62 2.15 12.05 11.95
CA VAL A 62 2.01 11.55 10.58
C VAL A 62 1.08 12.43 9.74
N VAL A 63 -0.06 12.84 10.29
CA VAL A 63 -0.98 13.77 9.59
C VAL A 63 -0.27 15.08 9.26
N ARG A 64 0.50 15.64 10.22
CA ARG A 64 1.31 16.83 9.99
C ARG A 64 2.25 16.68 8.80
N LEU A 65 2.97 15.56 8.70
CA LEU A 65 3.85 15.28 7.55
C LEU A 65 3.08 15.27 6.21
N GLY A 66 1.84 14.77 6.21
CA GLY A 66 0.98 14.79 5.03
C GLY A 66 0.51 16.19 4.66
N VAL A 67 0.05 16.97 5.64
CA VAL A 67 -0.41 18.35 5.45
C VAL A 67 0.73 19.26 4.96
N ALA A 68 1.93 19.13 5.54
CA ALA A 68 3.12 19.85 5.07
C ALA A 68 3.48 19.50 3.62
N HIS A 69 3.33 18.22 3.23
CA HIS A 69 3.57 17.81 1.85
C HIS A 69 2.51 18.34 0.89
N LEU A 70 1.26 18.45 1.32
CA LEU A 70 0.20 19.11 0.55
C LEU A 70 0.52 20.58 0.30
N ALA A 71 1.08 21.29 1.28
CA ALA A 71 1.54 22.68 1.11
C ALA A 71 2.63 22.76 0.03
N LEU A 72 3.61 21.85 0.08
CA LEU A 72 4.67 21.74 -0.93
C LEU A 72 4.10 21.47 -2.34
N LEU A 73 3.17 20.52 -2.49
CA LEU A 73 2.53 20.22 -3.78
C LEU A 73 1.73 21.40 -4.32
N THR A 74 1.04 22.12 -3.44
CA THR A 74 0.27 23.33 -3.82
C THR A 74 1.22 24.43 -4.29
N THR A 75 2.37 24.58 -3.63
CA THR A 75 3.43 25.50 -4.01
C THR A 75 4.02 25.16 -5.39
N HIS A 76 4.28 23.88 -5.66
CA HIS A 76 4.71 23.44 -7.00
C HIS A 76 3.65 23.69 -8.09
N LEU A 77 2.36 23.58 -7.76
CA LEU A 77 1.28 23.93 -8.69
C LEU A 77 1.17 25.44 -8.96
N LEU A 78 1.49 26.28 -7.97
CA LEU A 78 1.60 27.73 -8.13
C LEU A 78 2.70 28.09 -9.13
N GLY A 79 3.84 27.38 -9.06
CA GLY A 79 4.98 27.50 -9.97
C GLY A 79 6.13 28.29 -9.38
N GLU A 80 7.37 27.91 -9.74
CA GLU A 80 8.59 28.52 -9.22
C GLU A 80 8.63 30.04 -9.48
N GLY A 81 8.90 30.83 -8.43
CA GLY A 81 9.02 32.29 -8.50
C GLY A 81 7.68 33.06 -8.48
N LYS A 82 6.53 32.37 -8.45
CA LYS A 82 5.20 33.02 -8.30
C LYS A 82 4.73 33.16 -6.85
N GLU A 83 5.45 32.56 -5.91
CA GLU A 83 5.16 32.62 -4.46
C GLU A 83 5.19 34.06 -3.95
N ASP A 84 6.30 34.76 -4.16
CA ASP A 84 6.47 36.16 -3.73
C ASP A 84 5.43 37.09 -4.36
N LEU A 85 5.09 36.85 -5.63
CA LEU A 85 4.05 37.60 -6.33
C LEU A 85 2.67 37.33 -5.71
N ALA A 86 2.33 36.08 -5.44
CA ALA A 86 1.05 35.73 -4.85
C ALA A 86 0.91 36.26 -3.41
N SER A 87 1.97 36.17 -2.59
CA SER A 87 2.03 36.78 -1.26
C SER A 87 1.93 38.30 -1.31
N PHE A 88 2.56 38.95 -2.30
CA PHE A 88 2.44 40.39 -2.52
C PHE A 88 1.01 40.79 -2.92
N LEU A 89 0.35 40.03 -3.80
CA LEU A 89 -1.04 40.26 -4.18
C LEU A 89 -1.98 40.12 -2.97
N LEU A 90 -1.77 39.11 -2.12
CA LEU A 90 -2.51 38.95 -0.87
C LEU A 90 -2.30 40.11 0.09
N PHE A 91 -1.06 40.58 0.23
CA PHE A 91 -0.76 41.75 1.03
C PHE A 91 -1.51 42.99 0.51
N LEU A 92 -1.46 43.24 -0.81
CA LEU A 92 -2.18 44.36 -1.43
C LEU A 92 -3.70 44.26 -1.17
N ASP A 93 -4.31 43.10 -1.38
CA ASP A 93 -5.73 42.89 -1.13
C ASP A 93 -6.10 43.18 0.34
N SER A 94 -5.24 42.79 1.29
CA SER A 94 -5.42 43.06 2.72
C SER A 94 -5.33 44.55 3.06
N GLN A 95 -4.43 45.31 2.42
CA GLN A 95 -4.28 46.76 2.64
C GLN A 95 -5.43 47.54 2.02
N VAL A 96 -5.85 47.17 0.80
CA VAL A 96 -7.01 47.76 0.12
C VAL A 96 -8.29 47.54 0.93
N SER A 97 -8.48 46.33 1.47
CA SER A 97 -9.63 46.01 2.33
C SER A 97 -9.65 46.75 3.66
N ARG A 98 -8.48 47.14 4.20
CA ARG A 98 -8.37 47.94 5.43
C ARG A 98 -8.63 49.44 5.19
N GLY A 99 -8.42 49.93 3.97
CA GLY A 99 -8.62 51.34 3.61
C GLY A 99 -10.00 51.69 3.05
N GLY A 100 -10.81 50.69 2.64
CA GLY A 100 -12.11 50.90 2.00
C GLY A 100 -13.28 50.95 2.99
N SER A 101 -13.79 52.14 3.29
CA SER A 101 -15.10 52.32 3.93
C SER A 101 -16.22 51.90 2.98
N GLY A 102 -16.76 50.70 3.18
CA GLY A 102 -18.15 50.34 2.89
C GLY A 102 -18.68 50.63 1.48
N THR A 103 -18.26 49.87 0.48
CA THR A 103 -19.12 49.53 -0.67
C THR A 103 -18.87 48.08 -1.08
N SER A 104 -19.89 47.25 -0.86
CA SER A 104 -19.93 45.84 -1.27
C SER A 104 -20.08 45.74 -2.78
N GLU A 105 -19.04 46.06 -3.55
CA GLU A 105 -18.93 45.54 -4.91
C GLU A 105 -18.71 44.02 -4.85
N PRO A 106 -19.25 43.23 -5.79
CA PRO A 106 -19.02 41.80 -5.83
C PRO A 106 -17.52 41.59 -6.00
N GLN A 107 -16.87 41.13 -4.92
CA GLN A 107 -15.46 40.75 -4.84
C GLN A 107 -15.02 40.18 -6.19
N ARG A 108 -14.14 40.90 -6.90
CA ARG A 108 -13.43 40.34 -8.04
C ARG A 108 -12.81 39.04 -7.52
N ARG A 109 -13.23 37.91 -8.09
CA ARG A 109 -12.59 36.61 -7.79
C ARG A 109 -11.09 36.82 -7.88
N GLY A 110 -10.38 36.48 -6.81
CA GLY A 110 -8.93 36.60 -6.76
C GLY A 110 -8.30 35.87 -7.94
N SER A 111 -7.08 36.27 -8.32
CA SER A 111 -6.34 35.50 -9.32
C SER A 111 -6.18 34.05 -8.85
N ALA A 112 -6.05 33.10 -9.78
CA ALA A 112 -5.83 31.69 -9.44
C ALA A 112 -4.60 31.52 -8.53
N GLU A 113 -3.58 32.35 -8.76
CA GLU A 113 -2.38 32.44 -7.94
C GLU A 113 -2.69 32.88 -6.50
N THR A 114 -3.50 33.92 -6.32
CA THR A 114 -3.92 34.41 -4.99
C THR A 114 -4.73 33.34 -4.23
N GLU A 115 -5.63 32.64 -4.92
CA GLU A 115 -6.43 31.57 -4.31
C GLU A 115 -5.58 30.36 -3.90
N LEU A 116 -4.59 29.97 -4.70
CA LEU A 116 -3.65 28.90 -4.35
C LEU A 116 -2.71 29.31 -3.20
N ALA A 117 -2.27 30.56 -3.14
CA ALA A 117 -1.47 31.05 -2.02
C ALA A 117 -2.23 31.01 -0.69
N LEU A 118 -3.54 31.32 -0.69
CA LEU A 118 -4.40 31.13 0.50
C LEU A 118 -4.50 29.67 0.93
N VAL A 119 -4.48 28.74 -0.04
CA VAL A 119 -4.47 27.30 0.25
C VAL A 119 -3.13 26.90 0.89
N VAL A 120 -2.00 27.41 0.38
CA VAL A 120 -0.68 27.18 0.98
C VAL A 120 -0.63 27.69 2.43
N GLU A 121 -1.03 28.95 2.68
CA GLU A 121 -1.05 29.54 4.02
C GLU A 121 -1.88 28.70 5.00
N LYS A 122 -3.07 28.27 4.56
CA LYS A 122 -3.95 27.41 5.34
C LYS A 122 -3.33 26.06 5.68
N LEU A 123 -2.65 25.42 4.72
CA LEU A 123 -1.98 24.14 4.94
C LEU A 123 -0.77 24.31 5.88
N ASP A 124 -0.03 25.41 5.74
CA ASP A 124 1.10 25.73 6.62
C ASP A 124 0.64 26.00 8.06
N ASP A 125 -0.47 26.71 8.25
CA ASP A 125 -1.03 26.96 9.57
C ASP A 125 -1.52 25.67 10.23
N PHE A 126 -2.20 24.79 9.48
CA PHE A 126 -2.52 23.46 9.98
C PHE A 126 -1.26 22.66 10.32
N SER A 127 -0.22 22.71 9.49
CA SER A 127 1.05 22.05 9.75
C SER A 127 1.66 22.51 11.07
N LYS A 128 1.70 23.82 11.35
CA LYS A 128 2.20 24.39 12.62
C LYS A 128 1.38 23.93 13.81
N VAL A 129 0.05 23.99 13.73
CA VAL A 129 -0.85 23.57 14.81
C VAL A 129 -0.69 22.08 15.11
N LEU A 130 -0.63 21.25 14.08
CA LEU A 130 -0.43 19.80 14.22
C LEU A 130 0.97 19.48 14.78
N ASP A 131 1.99 20.28 14.47
CA ASP A 131 3.34 20.14 15.03
C ASP A 131 3.34 20.33 16.54
N GLU A 132 2.75 21.41 17.04
CA GLU A 132 2.68 21.67 18.48
C GLU A 132 1.86 20.59 19.21
N ILE A 133 0.74 20.14 18.62
CA ILE A 133 -0.07 19.05 19.18
C ILE A 133 0.71 17.73 19.20
N SER A 134 1.52 17.46 18.18
CA SER A 134 2.33 16.23 18.09
C SER A 134 3.50 16.17 19.09
N ARG A 135 3.73 17.25 19.85
CA ARG A 135 4.70 17.29 20.95
C ARG A 135 4.06 17.07 22.32
N ALA A 136 2.73 16.98 22.39
CA ALA A 136 2.03 16.70 23.63
C ALA A 136 2.44 15.30 24.18
N PRO A 137 2.50 15.11 25.50
CA PRO A 137 2.83 13.81 26.08
C PRO A 137 1.73 12.76 25.83
N PHE A 138 0.48 13.20 25.70
CA PHE A 138 -0.67 12.31 25.51
C PHE A 138 -1.79 13.00 24.74
N LEU A 139 -2.38 12.29 23.78
CA LEU A 139 -3.54 12.73 23.01
C LEU A 139 -4.60 11.64 22.96
N PRO A 140 -5.77 11.83 23.62
CA PRO A 140 -6.82 10.81 23.66
C PRO A 140 -7.59 10.73 22.34
N LEU A 141 -8.24 9.58 22.12
CA LEU A 141 -9.04 9.30 20.92
C LEU A 141 -10.05 10.41 20.57
N GLN A 142 -10.76 10.98 21.55
CA GLN A 142 -11.76 12.01 21.27
C GLN A 142 -11.14 13.29 20.73
N THR A 143 -9.97 13.67 21.23
CA THR A 143 -9.21 14.82 20.69
C THR A 143 -8.72 14.52 19.28
N TYR A 144 -8.22 13.31 19.04
CA TYR A 144 -7.79 12.86 17.70
C TYR A 144 -8.90 12.97 16.66
N LEU A 145 -10.08 12.42 16.97
CA LEU A 145 -11.25 12.46 16.08
C LEU A 145 -11.77 13.89 15.89
N SER A 146 -11.68 14.74 16.92
CA SER A 146 -12.07 16.14 16.83
C SER A 146 -11.14 16.94 15.92
N LEU A 147 -9.83 16.72 16.02
CA LEU A 147 -8.84 17.29 15.11
C LEU A 147 -9.12 16.87 13.67
N GLY A 148 -9.42 15.59 13.45
CA GLY A 148 -9.82 15.09 12.13
C GLY A 148 -11.02 15.82 11.55
N ARG A 149 -12.08 16.01 12.34
CA ARG A 149 -13.28 16.76 11.91
C ARG A 149 -12.95 18.20 11.53
N ILE A 150 -12.06 18.87 12.26
CA ILE A 150 -11.67 20.26 12.00
C ILE A 150 -10.81 20.37 10.74
N VAL A 151 -9.73 19.57 10.67
CA VAL A 151 -8.79 19.58 9.53
C VAL A 151 -9.51 19.16 8.26
N VAL A 152 -10.08 17.95 8.26
CA VAL A 152 -10.75 17.40 7.07
C VAL A 152 -11.99 18.21 6.71
N GLY A 153 -12.77 18.69 7.69
CA GLY A 153 -13.92 19.54 7.46
C GLY A 153 -13.55 20.85 6.76
N THR A 154 -12.49 21.50 7.22
CA THR A 154 -11.97 22.73 6.59
C THR A 154 -11.47 22.47 5.18
N LEU A 155 -10.68 21.41 4.96
CA LEU A 155 -10.15 21.07 3.63
C LEU A 155 -11.25 20.64 2.64
N ARG A 156 -12.30 19.96 3.10
CA ARG A 156 -13.46 19.57 2.27
C ARG A 156 -14.32 20.76 1.84
N ASN A 157 -14.41 21.78 2.68
CA ASN A 157 -15.20 22.98 2.43
C ASN A 157 -14.45 24.04 1.63
N ASP A 158 -13.12 23.90 1.49
CA ASP A 158 -12.33 24.73 0.62
C ASP A 158 -12.73 24.55 -0.86
N PRO A 159 -12.97 25.63 -1.63
CA PRO A 159 -13.38 25.52 -3.03
C PRO A 159 -12.37 24.80 -3.94
N ASN A 160 -11.07 24.96 -3.67
CA ASN A 160 -9.99 24.45 -4.51
C ASN A 160 -9.63 23.01 -4.13
N LEU A 161 -9.59 22.69 -2.84
CA LEU A 161 -9.28 21.34 -2.35
C LEU A 161 -10.51 20.42 -2.27
N GLY A 162 -11.70 20.97 -1.98
CA GLY A 162 -12.93 20.22 -1.74
C GLY A 162 -13.35 19.34 -2.92
N VAL A 163 -13.03 19.76 -4.15
CA VAL A 163 -13.30 18.98 -5.37
C VAL A 163 -12.51 17.67 -5.37
N LEU A 164 -11.25 17.69 -4.93
CA LEU A 164 -10.38 16.51 -4.88
C LEU A 164 -10.87 15.45 -3.87
N PHE A 165 -11.69 15.83 -2.88
CA PHE A 165 -12.35 14.83 -2.02
C PHE A 165 -13.50 14.10 -2.71
N ARG A 166 -14.16 14.73 -3.69
CA ARG A 166 -15.36 14.23 -4.36
C ARG A 166 -15.02 13.48 -5.63
N GLU A 167 -14.02 13.95 -6.36
CA GLU A 167 -13.55 13.35 -7.59
C GLU A 167 -12.80 12.05 -7.34
N ASN A 168 -12.74 11.19 -8.36
CA ASN A 168 -11.94 9.96 -8.33
C ASN A 168 -11.04 9.95 -9.57
N LEU A 169 -9.91 10.67 -9.50
CA LEU A 169 -8.98 10.78 -10.62
C LEU A 169 -8.42 9.40 -10.95
N ARG A 170 -8.30 9.15 -12.25
CA ARG A 170 -7.89 7.84 -12.79
C ARG A 170 -6.39 7.85 -13.01
N PRO A 171 -5.68 6.75 -12.74
CA PRO A 171 -4.26 6.67 -13.07
C PRO A 171 -4.05 6.79 -14.59
N VAL A 172 -2.98 7.48 -14.99
CA VAL A 172 -2.56 7.51 -16.40
C VAL A 172 -1.88 6.19 -16.73
N LEU A 173 -2.61 5.32 -17.41
CA LEU A 173 -2.07 4.04 -17.89
C LEU A 173 -1.11 4.25 -19.06
N ASP A 174 -0.04 3.46 -19.10
CA ASP A 174 0.86 3.34 -20.24
C ASP A 174 0.18 2.67 -21.44
N ARG A 175 0.84 2.70 -22.59
CA ARG A 175 0.28 2.22 -23.86
C ARG A 175 0.03 0.71 -23.85
N GLU A 176 0.91 -0.07 -23.24
CA GLU A 176 0.85 -1.54 -23.24
C GLU A 176 -0.27 -2.02 -22.32
N SER A 177 -0.39 -1.43 -21.12
CA SER A 177 -1.50 -1.65 -20.21
C SER A 177 -2.85 -1.32 -20.86
N LYS A 178 -2.95 -0.18 -21.57
CA LYS A 178 -4.17 0.20 -22.29
C LYS A 178 -4.55 -0.80 -23.38
N GLN A 179 -3.59 -1.26 -24.18
CA GLN A 179 -3.83 -2.22 -25.25
C GLN A 179 -4.28 -3.57 -24.70
N SER A 180 -3.63 -4.06 -23.65
CA SER A 180 -3.97 -5.32 -23.00
C SER A 180 -5.36 -5.28 -22.38
N LEU A 181 -5.70 -4.21 -21.67
CA LEU A 181 -7.06 -4.01 -21.14
C LEU A 181 -8.11 -3.88 -22.23
N ALA A 182 -7.80 -3.21 -23.34
CA ALA A 182 -8.73 -3.08 -24.46
C ALA A 182 -9.09 -4.46 -25.05
N ARG A 183 -8.13 -5.39 -25.14
CA ARG A 183 -8.38 -6.78 -25.58
C ARG A 183 -9.29 -7.52 -24.60
N VAL A 184 -9.00 -7.44 -23.30
CA VAL A 184 -9.83 -8.05 -22.24
C VAL A 184 -11.26 -7.50 -22.27
N LEU A 185 -11.43 -6.19 -22.39
CA LEU A 185 -12.75 -5.56 -22.42
C LEU A 185 -13.48 -5.77 -23.76
N ALA A 186 -12.79 -6.16 -24.82
CA ALA A 186 -13.40 -6.48 -26.12
C ALA A 186 -14.07 -7.87 -26.11
N SER A 187 -13.61 -8.81 -25.28
CA SER A 187 -14.25 -10.13 -25.16
C SER A 187 -15.54 -10.11 -24.33
N VAL A 188 -15.82 -9.02 -23.62
CA VAL A 188 -17.06 -8.82 -22.85
C VAL A 188 -18.14 -8.23 -23.76
N THR A 189 -19.19 -9.00 -24.02
CA THR A 189 -20.29 -8.62 -24.91
C THR A 189 -21.31 -7.69 -24.25
N ASP A 190 -21.63 -7.92 -22.96
CA ASP A 190 -22.57 -7.07 -22.24
C ASP A 190 -21.95 -5.73 -21.84
N SER A 191 -22.59 -4.64 -22.25
CA SER A 191 -22.12 -3.27 -22.01
C SER A 191 -22.09 -2.93 -20.51
N SER A 192 -23.03 -3.46 -19.74
CA SER A 192 -23.13 -3.20 -18.30
C SER A 192 -21.98 -3.88 -17.52
N GLN A 193 -21.68 -5.14 -17.85
CA GLN A 193 -20.53 -5.88 -17.33
C GLN A 193 -19.22 -5.22 -17.76
N LYS A 194 -19.10 -4.83 -19.04
CA LYS A 194 -17.90 -4.19 -19.59
C LYS A 194 -17.53 -2.89 -18.87
N SER A 195 -18.51 -2.00 -18.66
CA SER A 195 -18.29 -0.74 -17.94
C SER A 195 -17.86 -0.97 -16.48
N ALA A 196 -18.50 -1.94 -15.81
CA ALA A 196 -18.20 -2.26 -14.42
C ALA A 196 -16.83 -2.95 -14.24
N LEU A 197 -16.44 -3.82 -15.18
CA LEU A 197 -15.10 -4.41 -15.24
C LEU A 197 -14.03 -3.37 -15.53
N ALA A 198 -14.29 -2.44 -16.46
CA ALA A 198 -13.37 -1.34 -16.72
C ALA A 198 -13.13 -0.48 -15.47
N ALA A 199 -14.19 -0.19 -14.70
CA ALA A 199 -14.06 0.50 -13.42
C ALA A 199 -13.22 -0.31 -12.41
N LEU A 200 -13.44 -1.63 -12.31
CA LEU A 200 -12.63 -2.51 -11.47
C LEU A 200 -11.14 -2.46 -11.83
N PHE A 201 -10.80 -2.62 -13.12
CA PHE A 201 -9.40 -2.52 -13.56
C PHE A 201 -8.79 -1.16 -13.23
N VAL A 202 -9.51 -0.07 -13.47
CA VAL A 202 -9.04 1.30 -13.13
C VAL A 202 -8.70 1.41 -11.64
N GLU A 203 -9.53 0.87 -10.75
CA GLU A 203 -9.26 0.88 -9.30
C GLU A 203 -8.05 0.00 -8.93
N LEU A 204 -7.87 -1.17 -9.56
CA LEU A 204 -6.70 -2.02 -9.34
C LEU A 204 -5.39 -1.32 -9.78
N PHE A 205 -5.40 -0.66 -10.94
CA PHE A 205 -4.26 0.14 -11.39
C PHE A 205 -4.04 1.39 -10.52
N LYS A 206 -5.09 1.95 -9.94
CA LYS A 206 -4.98 3.05 -8.97
C LYS A 206 -4.25 2.57 -7.71
N GLY A 207 -4.59 1.37 -7.23
CA GLY A 207 -3.86 0.67 -6.16
C GLY A 207 -2.38 0.46 -6.48
N LEU A 208 -2.04 0.00 -7.68
CA LEU A 208 -0.64 -0.11 -8.14
C LEU A 208 0.09 1.23 -8.16
N ARG A 209 -0.60 2.30 -8.57
CA ARG A 209 0.02 3.63 -8.57
C ARG A 209 0.32 4.10 -7.15
N TYR A 210 -0.54 3.77 -6.18
CA TYR A 210 -0.31 4.09 -4.78
C TYR A 210 0.87 3.32 -4.17
N THR A 211 1.06 2.04 -4.50
CA THR A 211 2.23 1.29 -4.01
C THR A 211 3.54 1.86 -4.56
N GLU A 212 3.55 2.34 -5.80
CA GLU A 212 4.70 3.06 -6.36
C GLU A 212 4.94 4.40 -5.65
N ARG A 213 3.90 5.16 -5.31
CA ARG A 213 4.04 6.39 -4.52
C ARG A 213 4.53 6.14 -3.09
N ILE A 214 4.13 5.03 -2.48
CA ILE A 214 4.68 4.58 -1.20
C ILE A 214 6.18 4.34 -1.36
N ARG A 215 6.59 3.56 -2.37
CA ARG A 215 8.01 3.25 -2.63
C ARG A 215 8.87 4.52 -2.73
N GLN A 216 8.40 5.52 -3.49
CA GLN A 216 9.06 6.83 -3.60
C GLN A 216 9.11 7.59 -2.27
N THR A 217 8.04 7.51 -1.46
CA THR A 217 7.95 8.23 -0.18
C THR A 217 8.88 7.65 0.88
N ILE A 218 9.13 6.34 0.86
CA ILE A 218 9.92 5.65 1.88
C ILE A 218 11.43 5.73 1.63
N GLU A 219 11.86 6.17 0.43
CA GLU A 219 13.28 6.39 0.09
C GLU A 219 13.94 7.45 1.00
N SER A 220 13.16 8.38 1.58
CA SER A 220 13.65 9.38 2.52
C SER A 220 13.26 9.05 3.97
N PRO A 221 14.24 8.91 4.89
CA PRO A 221 13.97 8.70 6.32
C PRO A 221 13.10 9.77 6.97
N ALA A 222 13.15 11.01 6.48
CA ALA A 222 12.38 12.12 7.04
C ALA A 222 10.88 12.03 6.70
N THR A 223 10.54 11.39 5.57
CA THR A 223 9.17 11.31 5.06
C THR A 223 8.57 9.92 5.16
N ILE A 224 9.34 8.92 5.58
CA ILE A 224 8.93 7.52 5.53
C ILE A 224 7.59 7.24 6.22
N LYS A 225 7.35 7.80 7.41
CA LYS A 225 6.10 7.59 8.15
C LYS A 225 4.89 8.24 7.46
N ARG A 226 5.09 9.20 6.56
CA ARG A 226 4.03 9.80 5.74
C ARG A 226 3.33 8.76 4.86
N ALA A 227 4.03 7.70 4.45
CA ALA A 227 3.46 6.61 3.66
C ALA A 227 2.25 5.92 4.35
N LEU A 228 2.16 5.98 5.68
CA LEU A 228 1.02 5.43 6.44
C LEU A 228 -0.32 6.04 6.02
N LEU A 229 -0.33 7.31 5.60
CA LEU A 229 -1.53 7.96 5.06
C LEU A 229 -2.04 7.26 3.80
N VAL A 230 -1.12 6.85 2.93
CA VAL A 230 -1.44 6.14 1.68
C VAL A 230 -1.88 4.71 1.97
N PHE A 231 -1.29 4.03 2.95
CA PHE A 231 -1.76 2.72 3.39
C PHE A 231 -3.20 2.78 3.93
N SER A 232 -3.54 3.78 4.76
CA SER A 232 -4.92 4.00 5.22
C SER A 232 -5.88 4.31 4.08
N LEU A 233 -5.43 5.03 3.04
CA LEU A 233 -6.22 5.23 1.83
C LEU A 233 -6.46 3.91 1.08
N ILE A 234 -5.42 3.10 0.88
CA ILE A 234 -5.55 1.79 0.23
C ILE A 234 -6.52 0.90 1.02
N ARG A 235 -6.45 0.89 2.35
CA ARG A 235 -7.40 0.15 3.20
C ARG A 235 -8.84 0.55 2.93
N ALA A 236 -9.13 1.85 2.89
CA ALA A 236 -10.47 2.37 2.63
C ALA A 236 -10.95 2.04 1.20
N GLN A 237 -10.08 2.20 0.19
CA GLN A 237 -10.41 1.89 -1.20
C GLN A 237 -10.61 0.39 -1.42
N ALA A 238 -9.80 -0.46 -0.80
CA ALA A 238 -9.96 -1.91 -0.86
C ALA A 238 -11.32 -2.35 -0.29
N ALA A 239 -11.75 -1.78 0.85
CA ALA A 239 -13.08 -2.04 1.40
C ALA A 239 -14.20 -1.61 0.43
N GLY A 240 -14.08 -0.41 -0.15
CA GLY A 240 -15.03 0.09 -1.16
C GLY A 240 -15.05 -0.76 -2.43
N LEU A 241 -13.89 -1.28 -2.86
CA LEU A 241 -13.75 -2.16 -4.01
C LEU A 241 -14.44 -3.51 -3.75
N CYS A 242 -14.19 -4.12 -2.58
CA CYS A 242 -14.84 -5.38 -2.20
C CYS A 242 -16.37 -5.23 -2.14
N GLU A 243 -16.87 -4.13 -1.58
CA GLU A 243 -18.29 -3.80 -1.56
C GLU A 243 -18.86 -3.59 -2.96
N PHE A 244 -18.15 -2.86 -3.83
CA PHE A 244 -18.53 -2.69 -5.23
C PHE A 244 -18.62 -4.03 -5.96
N ILE A 245 -17.63 -4.91 -5.79
CA ILE A 245 -17.63 -6.22 -6.42
C ILE A 245 -18.81 -7.04 -5.92
N ARG A 246 -19.00 -7.15 -4.60
CA ARG A 246 -20.09 -7.94 -4.00
C ARG A 246 -21.47 -7.46 -4.39
N LYS A 247 -21.72 -6.15 -4.30
CA LYS A 247 -23.07 -5.58 -4.43
C LYS A 247 -23.44 -5.17 -5.85
N ARG A 248 -22.45 -4.88 -6.71
CA ARG A 248 -22.71 -4.36 -8.06
C ARG A 248 -22.17 -5.22 -9.17
N LEU A 249 -21.02 -5.89 -8.99
CA LEU A 249 -20.38 -6.64 -10.07
C LEU A 249 -20.81 -8.11 -10.10
N LEU A 250 -20.69 -8.83 -8.98
CA LEU A 250 -21.08 -10.24 -8.88
C LEU A 250 -22.52 -10.51 -9.33
N PRO A 251 -23.53 -9.70 -8.96
CA PRO A 251 -24.91 -9.94 -9.40
C PRO A 251 -25.14 -9.81 -10.91
N ARG A 252 -24.16 -9.30 -11.67
CA ARG A 252 -24.24 -9.20 -13.14
C ARG A 252 -23.75 -10.46 -13.84
N PHE A 253 -23.19 -11.43 -13.11
CA PHE A 253 -22.69 -12.69 -13.66
C PHE A 253 -23.49 -13.88 -13.13
N PRO A 254 -23.61 -14.97 -13.91
CA PRO A 254 -24.22 -16.21 -13.43
C PRO A 254 -23.47 -16.80 -12.21
N GLU A 255 -24.20 -17.46 -11.31
CA GLU A 255 -23.72 -17.95 -9.99
C GLU A 255 -22.58 -18.98 -10.05
N GLU A 256 -22.22 -19.52 -11.21
CA GLU A 256 -21.09 -20.46 -11.37
C GLU A 256 -20.15 -20.07 -12.53
N SER A 257 -20.22 -18.81 -12.97
CA SER A 257 -19.33 -18.35 -14.03
C SER A 257 -17.87 -18.31 -13.58
N PRO A 258 -16.90 -18.62 -14.46
CA PRO A 258 -15.47 -18.54 -14.13
C PRO A 258 -15.05 -17.12 -13.71
N VAL A 259 -15.72 -16.11 -14.26
CA VAL A 259 -15.58 -14.70 -13.88
C VAL A 259 -16.10 -14.46 -12.46
N GLY A 260 -17.30 -14.95 -12.12
CA GLY A 260 -17.86 -14.85 -10.77
C GLY A 260 -16.93 -15.46 -9.72
N ALA A 261 -16.46 -16.69 -9.96
CA ALA A 261 -15.49 -17.34 -9.09
C ALA A 261 -14.15 -16.57 -9.01
N GLY A 262 -13.73 -15.95 -10.11
CA GLY A 262 -12.55 -15.06 -10.13
C GLY A 262 -12.72 -13.82 -9.26
N LEU A 263 -13.89 -13.18 -9.33
CA LEU A 263 -14.25 -12.01 -8.53
C LEU A 263 -14.36 -12.33 -7.04
N GLU A 264 -14.91 -13.48 -6.66
CA GLU A 264 -14.94 -13.92 -5.26
C GLU A 264 -13.52 -14.16 -4.71
N ARG A 265 -12.68 -14.84 -5.48
CA ARG A 265 -11.26 -15.02 -5.13
C ARG A 265 -10.53 -13.69 -4.99
N LEU A 266 -10.83 -12.72 -5.86
CA LEU A 266 -10.28 -11.37 -5.78
C LEU A 266 -10.67 -10.68 -4.47
N VAL A 267 -11.97 -10.67 -4.13
CA VAL A 267 -12.48 -10.08 -2.89
C VAL A 267 -11.80 -10.70 -1.67
N PHE A 268 -11.75 -12.03 -1.60
CA PHE A 268 -11.10 -12.73 -0.50
C PHE A 268 -9.60 -12.38 -0.39
N SER A 269 -8.89 -12.37 -1.52
CA SER A 269 -7.45 -12.05 -1.55
C SER A 269 -7.18 -10.61 -1.09
N VAL A 270 -7.98 -9.64 -1.57
CA VAL A 270 -7.87 -8.23 -1.19
C VAL A 270 -8.13 -8.06 0.31
N GLU A 271 -9.19 -8.67 0.85
CA GLU A 271 -9.49 -8.56 2.28
C GLU A 271 -8.36 -9.14 3.15
N MET A 272 -7.83 -10.31 2.80
CA MET A 272 -6.81 -10.98 3.61
C MET A 272 -5.44 -10.29 3.53
N GLU A 273 -4.97 -9.91 2.34
CA GLU A 273 -3.66 -9.27 2.19
C GLU A 273 -3.67 -7.84 2.75
N VAL A 274 -4.75 -7.08 2.55
CA VAL A 274 -4.87 -5.76 3.19
C VAL A 274 -4.97 -5.89 4.71
N LYS A 275 -5.69 -6.91 5.23
CA LYS A 275 -5.72 -7.18 6.68
C LYS A 275 -4.32 -7.54 7.20
N LYS A 276 -3.55 -8.35 6.46
CA LYS A 276 -2.16 -8.69 6.79
C LYS A 276 -1.29 -7.45 6.93
N VAL A 277 -1.39 -6.55 5.96
CA VAL A 277 -0.62 -5.30 5.97
C VAL A 277 -1.02 -4.41 7.15
N MET A 278 -2.32 -4.19 7.36
CA MET A 278 -2.79 -3.21 8.35
C MET A 278 -2.76 -3.73 9.78
N GLU A 279 -3.04 -5.01 10.01
CA GLU A 279 -3.21 -5.56 11.37
C GLU A 279 -2.01 -6.37 11.87
N LEU A 280 -0.99 -6.57 11.03
CA LEU A 280 0.25 -7.26 11.42
C LEU A 280 1.50 -6.49 10.96
N GLU A 281 1.63 -6.18 9.66
CA GLU A 281 2.87 -5.61 9.14
C GLU A 281 3.12 -4.18 9.63
N LEU A 282 2.10 -3.32 9.57
CA LEU A 282 2.23 -1.90 9.89
C LEU A 282 1.91 -1.55 11.36
N VAL A 283 1.53 -2.53 12.17
CA VAL A 283 1.27 -2.33 13.60
C VAL A 283 2.53 -1.79 14.28
N ASP A 284 2.33 -0.80 15.15
CA ASP A 284 3.37 -0.07 15.89
C ASP A 284 4.43 0.66 15.04
N VAL A 285 4.38 0.59 13.70
CA VAL A 285 5.35 1.29 12.83
C VAL A 285 5.34 2.80 13.07
N VAL A 286 4.18 3.36 13.43
CA VAL A 286 4.06 4.77 13.83
C VAL A 286 4.91 5.11 15.06
N LEU A 287 5.11 4.16 15.99
CA LEU A 287 5.88 4.33 17.23
C LEU A 287 7.38 4.03 17.05
N MET A 288 7.76 3.35 15.96
CA MET A 288 9.14 2.96 15.71
C MET A 288 10.04 4.19 15.49
N LYS A 289 11.25 4.13 16.06
CA LYS A 289 12.24 5.22 15.97
C LYS A 289 13.41 4.91 15.04
N ASP A 290 13.74 3.63 14.83
CA ASP A 290 14.81 3.23 13.91
C ASP A 290 14.35 3.34 12.46
N PRO A 291 14.90 4.27 11.66
CA PRO A 291 14.47 4.47 10.28
C PRO A 291 14.71 3.26 9.38
N LYS A 292 15.72 2.42 9.67
CA LYS A 292 16.00 1.21 8.89
C LYS A 292 14.92 0.16 9.10
N LEU A 293 14.47 -0.01 10.35
CA LEU A 293 13.38 -0.93 10.66
C LEU A 293 12.06 -0.42 10.05
N VAL A 294 11.79 0.89 10.16
CA VAL A 294 10.61 1.49 9.51
C VAL A 294 10.66 1.26 7.99
N TYR A 295 11.81 1.46 7.35
CA TYR A 295 12.00 1.19 5.92
C TYR A 295 11.66 -0.25 5.56
N ALA A 296 12.25 -1.22 6.25
CA ALA A 296 11.99 -2.64 5.98
C ALA A 296 10.49 -2.97 6.09
N ARG A 297 9.81 -2.52 7.16
CA ARG A 297 8.37 -2.78 7.36
C ARG A 297 7.50 -2.14 6.27
N MET A 298 7.81 -0.90 5.88
CA MET A 298 7.07 -0.21 4.83
C MET A 298 7.31 -0.81 3.45
N GLU A 299 8.55 -1.22 3.16
CA GLU A 299 8.93 -1.88 1.91
C GLU A 299 8.22 -3.24 1.79
N ASP A 300 8.23 -4.04 2.86
CA ASP A 300 7.54 -5.33 2.92
C ASP A 300 6.02 -5.17 2.75
N ALA A 301 5.41 -4.23 3.47
CA ALA A 301 4.00 -3.90 3.34
C ALA A 301 3.62 -3.45 1.92
N SER A 302 4.43 -2.56 1.32
CA SER A 302 4.22 -2.09 -0.05
C SER A 302 4.38 -3.23 -1.06
N GLY A 303 5.36 -4.10 -0.86
CA GLY A 303 5.59 -5.29 -1.68
C GLY A 303 4.40 -6.26 -1.68
N ILE A 304 3.82 -6.51 -0.51
CA ILE A 304 2.60 -7.34 -0.38
C ILE A 304 1.45 -6.76 -1.20
N LEU A 305 1.21 -5.44 -1.10
CA LEU A 305 0.13 -4.78 -1.83
C LEU A 305 0.40 -4.72 -3.34
N LYS A 306 1.66 -4.49 -3.76
CA LYS A 306 2.05 -4.50 -5.18
C LYS A 306 1.77 -5.88 -5.78
N ASP A 307 2.22 -6.95 -5.12
CA ASP A 307 1.97 -8.32 -5.54
C ASP A 307 0.46 -8.61 -5.61
N LEU A 308 -0.32 -8.22 -4.58
CA LEU A 308 -1.77 -8.37 -4.56
C LEU A 308 -2.43 -7.73 -5.79
N PHE A 309 -2.14 -6.45 -6.08
CA PHE A 309 -2.80 -5.75 -7.18
C PHE A 309 -2.35 -6.29 -8.55
N GLN A 310 -1.06 -6.63 -8.74
CA GLN A 310 -0.58 -7.24 -9.99
C GLN A 310 -1.25 -8.60 -10.24
N GLN A 311 -1.30 -9.47 -9.23
CA GLN A 311 -1.96 -10.77 -9.31
C GLN A 311 -3.47 -10.62 -9.55
N SER A 312 -4.09 -9.60 -8.98
CA SER A 312 -5.51 -9.29 -9.17
C SER A 312 -5.82 -8.88 -10.60
N VAL A 313 -4.98 -8.02 -11.19
CA VAL A 313 -5.12 -7.59 -12.60
C VAL A 313 -4.93 -8.78 -13.53
N ILE A 314 -3.85 -9.55 -13.35
CA ILE A 314 -3.52 -10.68 -14.22
C ILE A 314 -4.56 -11.80 -14.08
N GLY A 315 -4.83 -12.24 -12.85
CA GLY A 315 -5.74 -13.34 -12.60
C GLY A 315 -7.18 -13.05 -13.04
N LEU A 316 -7.61 -11.79 -13.03
CA LEU A 316 -8.89 -11.38 -13.61
C LEU A 316 -8.82 -11.34 -15.14
N ALA A 317 -7.78 -10.76 -15.73
CA ALA A 317 -7.62 -10.70 -17.18
C ALA A 317 -7.56 -12.09 -17.83
N GLU A 318 -6.88 -13.05 -17.20
CA GLU A 318 -6.79 -14.46 -17.63
C GLU A 318 -8.17 -15.15 -17.69
N THR A 319 -9.16 -14.70 -16.91
CA THR A 319 -10.53 -15.25 -17.01
C THR A 319 -11.25 -14.90 -18.31
N PHE A 320 -10.76 -13.90 -19.05
CA PHE A 320 -11.36 -13.40 -20.28
C PHE A 320 -10.53 -13.70 -21.53
N SER A 321 -9.22 -13.90 -21.37
CA SER A 321 -8.31 -14.23 -22.46
C SER A 321 -7.09 -14.97 -21.92
N SER A 322 -6.87 -16.19 -22.42
CA SER A 322 -5.68 -17.02 -22.10
C SER A 322 -4.37 -16.45 -22.63
N ASP A 323 -4.44 -15.49 -23.56
CA ASP A 323 -3.28 -14.90 -24.23
C ASP A 323 -2.66 -13.74 -23.43
N VAL A 324 -3.25 -13.40 -22.28
CA VAL A 324 -2.71 -12.37 -21.39
C VAL A 324 -1.50 -12.92 -20.66
N ASP A 325 -0.30 -12.54 -21.10
CA ASP A 325 0.93 -12.81 -20.35
C ASP A 325 1.15 -11.71 -19.29
N GLY A 326 1.09 -12.10 -18.02
CA GLY A 326 1.35 -11.22 -16.89
C GLY A 326 2.74 -10.57 -16.90
N ARG A 327 3.73 -11.20 -17.54
CA ARG A 327 5.09 -10.64 -17.69
C ARG A 327 5.16 -9.53 -18.73
N VAL A 328 4.26 -9.51 -19.71
CA VAL A 328 4.12 -8.40 -20.67
C VAL A 328 3.52 -7.19 -19.98
N LEU A 329 2.52 -7.40 -19.11
CA LEU A 329 1.91 -6.30 -18.34
C LEU A 329 2.85 -5.76 -17.26
N PHE A 330 3.62 -6.63 -16.64
CA PHE A 330 4.47 -6.30 -15.51
C PHE A 330 5.80 -7.07 -15.63
N PRO A 331 6.87 -6.44 -16.14
CA PRO A 331 8.15 -7.14 -16.38
C PRO A 331 8.77 -7.78 -15.14
N GLU A 332 8.55 -7.19 -13.96
CA GLU A 332 9.03 -7.71 -12.67
C GLU A 332 8.10 -8.75 -12.04
N TYR A 333 6.98 -9.07 -12.68
CA TYR A 333 5.98 -9.96 -12.11
C TYR A 333 6.52 -11.38 -11.94
N ARG A 334 6.42 -11.85 -10.70
CA ARG A 334 6.68 -13.25 -10.34
C ARG A 334 5.37 -13.99 -10.23
N THR A 335 5.27 -15.13 -10.87
CA THR A 335 4.05 -15.94 -10.81
C THR A 335 3.84 -16.48 -9.39
N LYS A 336 2.59 -16.82 -9.04
CA LYS A 336 2.29 -17.53 -7.77
C LYS A 336 3.08 -18.83 -7.64
N LEU A 337 3.41 -19.46 -8.77
CA LEU A 337 4.30 -20.62 -8.81
C LEU A 337 5.72 -20.23 -8.37
N ASP A 338 6.33 -19.21 -9.00
CA ASP A 338 7.68 -18.74 -8.67
C ASP A 338 7.79 -18.35 -7.18
N GLN A 339 6.79 -17.62 -6.67
CA GLN A 339 6.71 -17.24 -5.26
C GLN A 339 6.59 -18.46 -4.33
N SER A 340 5.76 -19.45 -4.71
CA SER A 340 5.55 -20.66 -3.89
C SER A 340 6.75 -21.61 -3.92
N LEU A 341 7.48 -21.68 -5.04
CA LEU A 341 8.74 -22.41 -5.15
C LEU A 341 9.80 -21.78 -4.25
N LYS A 342 10.02 -20.47 -4.39
CA LYS A 342 10.97 -19.74 -3.54
C LYS A 342 10.63 -19.85 -2.06
N LEU A 343 9.35 -19.67 -1.70
CA LEU A 343 8.90 -19.81 -0.32
C LEU A 343 9.22 -21.20 0.25
N ARG A 344 8.96 -22.24 -0.54
CA ARG A 344 9.21 -23.63 -0.13
C ARG A 344 10.70 -23.91 0.06
N ASP A 345 11.55 -23.39 -0.83
CA ASP A 345 13.00 -23.54 -0.74
C ASP A 345 13.56 -22.78 0.48
N ASP A 346 13.10 -21.55 0.71
CA ASP A 346 13.54 -20.75 1.85
C ASP A 346 13.04 -21.33 3.19
N LEU A 347 11.81 -21.86 3.25
CA LEU A 347 11.31 -22.61 4.42
C LEU A 347 12.13 -23.87 4.69
N TRP A 348 12.56 -24.56 3.65
CA TRP A 348 13.41 -25.74 3.79
C TRP A 348 14.80 -25.38 4.31
N GLY A 349 15.42 -24.32 3.78
CA GLY A 349 16.69 -23.80 4.28
C GLY A 349 16.60 -23.42 5.77
N LEU A 350 15.51 -22.75 6.16
CA LEU A 350 15.26 -22.42 7.57
C LEU A 350 15.08 -23.66 8.45
N LEU A 351 14.33 -24.67 7.97
CA LEU A 351 14.18 -25.94 8.69
C LEU A 351 15.54 -26.63 8.89
N GLN A 352 16.40 -26.63 7.88
CA GLN A 352 17.75 -27.19 7.97
C GLN A 352 18.60 -26.46 9.02
N ALA A 353 18.53 -25.11 9.07
CA ALA A 353 19.24 -24.32 10.06
C ALA A 353 18.76 -24.63 11.50
N VAL A 354 17.45 -24.75 11.71
CA VAL A 354 16.87 -25.14 13.01
C VAL A 354 17.32 -26.55 13.41
N GLN A 355 17.33 -27.50 12.48
CA GLN A 355 17.80 -28.86 12.73
C GLN A 355 19.30 -28.96 13.00
N ALA A 356 20.11 -28.09 12.39
CA ALA A 356 21.53 -28.00 12.67
C ALA A 356 21.76 -27.48 14.09
N PHE A 357 21.03 -26.44 14.49
CA PHE A 357 21.05 -25.92 15.86
C PHE A 357 20.58 -26.94 16.90
N SER A 358 19.50 -27.68 16.63
CA SER A 358 19.02 -28.74 17.53
C SER A 358 20.04 -29.88 17.71
N ARG A 359 20.86 -30.17 16.69
CA ARG A 359 21.95 -31.17 16.74
C ARG A 359 23.20 -30.65 17.46
N GLY A 360 23.50 -29.37 17.34
CA GLY A 360 24.63 -28.70 17.96
C GLY A 360 24.23 -27.35 18.52
N ALA A 361 23.75 -27.32 19.77
CA ALA A 361 23.25 -26.11 20.43
C ALA A 361 24.38 -25.21 20.95
N ASP A 362 25.21 -24.71 20.03
CA ASP A 362 26.29 -23.76 20.30
C ASP A 362 25.94 -22.35 19.80
N LYS A 363 26.81 -21.37 20.10
CA LYS A 363 26.60 -19.97 19.71
C LYS A 363 26.65 -19.75 18.20
N LYS A 364 27.45 -20.54 17.47
CA LYS A 364 27.62 -20.39 16.01
C LYS A 364 26.38 -20.88 15.27
N ALA A 365 25.87 -22.04 15.66
CA ALA A 365 24.65 -22.61 15.13
C ALA A 365 23.42 -21.76 15.48
N LEU A 366 23.36 -21.22 16.71
CA LEU A 366 22.30 -20.28 17.09
C LEU A 366 22.33 -19.02 16.21
N LYS A 367 23.51 -18.41 16.04
CA LYS A 367 23.66 -17.23 15.19
C LYS A 367 23.25 -17.52 13.75
N SER A 368 23.74 -18.62 13.17
CA SER A 368 23.36 -19.02 11.80
C SER A 368 21.86 -19.24 11.65
N MET A 369 21.20 -19.84 12.65
CA MET A 369 19.75 -20.04 12.65
C MET A 369 19.01 -18.70 12.71
N ILE A 370 19.45 -17.77 13.56
CA ILE A 370 18.87 -16.42 13.65
C ILE A 370 19.07 -15.65 12.35
N ASP A 371 20.27 -15.68 11.76
CA ASP A 371 20.56 -15.00 10.48
C ASP A 371 19.66 -15.55 9.36
N THR A 372 19.50 -16.87 9.26
CA THR A 372 18.58 -17.49 8.27
C THR A 372 17.11 -17.15 8.54
N LEU A 373 16.73 -17.04 9.81
CA LEU A 373 15.39 -16.65 10.22
C LEU A 373 15.08 -15.19 9.86
N ASP A 374 16.05 -14.31 10.09
CA ASP A 374 16.06 -12.91 9.70
C ASP A 374 15.95 -12.73 8.18
N ASP A 375 16.73 -13.50 7.41
CA ASP A 375 16.69 -13.47 5.96
C ASP A 375 15.36 -13.98 5.41
N PHE A 376 14.79 -15.03 6.03
CA PHE A 376 13.46 -15.50 5.69
C PHE A 376 12.40 -14.42 5.96
N ARG A 377 12.49 -13.75 7.12
CA ARG A 377 11.59 -12.66 7.51
C ARG A 377 11.60 -11.52 6.49
N ARG A 378 12.79 -11.02 6.12
CA ARG A 378 12.98 -9.94 5.13
C ARG A 378 12.69 -10.36 3.69
N GLY A 379 12.69 -11.66 3.41
CA GLY A 379 12.56 -12.20 2.06
C GLY A 379 11.20 -12.82 1.80
N SER A 380 11.05 -14.08 2.17
CA SER A 380 9.95 -14.94 1.71
C SER A 380 8.76 -14.99 2.65
N MET A 381 8.85 -14.46 3.87
CA MET A 381 7.74 -14.40 4.82
C MET A 381 6.51 -13.68 4.23
N LYS A 382 6.70 -12.67 3.38
CA LYS A 382 5.62 -11.99 2.62
C LYS A 382 4.73 -12.91 1.81
N HIS A 383 5.22 -14.09 1.43
CA HIS A 383 4.45 -15.09 0.68
C HIS A 383 3.70 -16.10 1.56
N LEU A 384 3.80 -16.00 2.89
CA LEU A 384 2.98 -16.78 3.83
C LEU A 384 1.54 -16.26 3.94
N MET A 385 0.63 -17.14 4.32
CA MET A 385 -0.78 -16.81 4.59
C MET A 385 -0.90 -16.00 5.89
N PHE A 386 -1.91 -15.13 5.98
CA PHE A 386 -2.20 -14.29 7.16
C PHE A 386 -2.18 -15.07 8.49
N LYS A 387 -2.78 -16.27 8.52
CA LYS A 387 -2.88 -17.10 9.73
C LYS A 387 -1.54 -17.57 10.29
N ASP A 388 -0.52 -17.70 9.43
CA ASP A 388 0.77 -18.28 9.78
C ASP A 388 1.77 -17.20 10.29
N TRP A 389 1.45 -15.92 10.05
CA TRP A 389 2.30 -14.78 10.40
C TRP A 389 2.47 -14.58 11.89
N SER A 390 1.37 -14.59 12.66
CA SER A 390 1.41 -14.34 14.11
C SER A 390 2.20 -15.41 14.87
N LEU A 391 2.08 -16.67 14.46
CA LEU A 391 2.86 -17.77 15.01
C LEU A 391 4.36 -17.60 14.68
N PHE A 392 4.68 -17.23 13.44
CA PHE A 392 6.06 -16.98 13.04
C PHE A 392 6.68 -15.82 13.83
N ASP A 393 6.00 -14.68 13.94
CA ASP A 393 6.48 -13.51 14.68
C ASP A 393 6.75 -13.82 16.16
N ARG A 394 5.93 -14.70 16.75
CA ARG A 394 6.14 -15.18 18.13
C ARG A 394 7.44 -15.96 18.27
N PHE A 395 7.75 -16.85 17.32
CA PHE A 395 9.02 -17.59 17.32
C PHE A 395 10.20 -16.64 17.10
N PHE A 396 10.09 -15.74 16.12
CA PHE A 396 11.10 -14.72 15.83
C PHE A 396 11.50 -13.93 17.09
N THR A 397 10.51 -13.29 17.72
CA THR A 397 10.70 -12.51 18.95
C THR A 397 11.22 -13.37 20.10
N GLY A 398 10.85 -14.65 20.13
CA GLY A 398 11.32 -15.62 21.11
C GLY A 398 12.82 -15.87 21.03
N PHE A 399 13.37 -15.99 19.82
CA PHE A 399 14.81 -16.25 19.59
C PHE A 399 15.70 -15.01 19.70
N SER A 400 15.14 -13.80 19.58
CA SER A 400 15.88 -12.54 19.76
C SER A 400 16.25 -12.22 21.22
N ARG A 401 15.86 -13.05 22.20
CA ARG A 401 16.13 -12.83 23.62
C ARG A 401 17.56 -13.22 23.99
N GLU A 402 18.19 -12.51 24.91
CA GLU A 402 19.51 -12.92 25.43
C GLU A 402 19.37 -14.13 26.37
N ARG A 403 19.76 -15.32 25.90
CA ARG A 403 19.82 -16.55 26.70
C ARG A 403 20.98 -17.44 26.24
N THR A 404 21.31 -18.44 27.05
CA THR A 404 22.25 -19.49 26.63
C THR A 404 21.66 -20.29 25.47
N PRO A 405 22.46 -20.71 24.47
CA PRO A 405 21.95 -21.44 23.32
C PRO A 405 21.09 -22.65 23.69
N ARG A 406 21.53 -23.48 24.65
CA ARG A 406 20.75 -24.65 25.10
C ARG A 406 19.37 -24.32 25.64
N ALA A 407 19.14 -23.12 26.18
CA ALA A 407 17.82 -22.70 26.68
C ALA A 407 16.79 -22.54 25.55
N PHE A 408 17.22 -22.44 24.28
CA PHE A 408 16.34 -22.35 23.12
C PHE A 408 15.92 -23.69 22.55
N LEU A 409 16.51 -24.82 22.99
CA LEU A 409 16.20 -26.15 22.44
C LEU A 409 14.70 -26.50 22.44
N PRO A 410 13.93 -26.24 23.52
CA PRO A 410 12.48 -26.49 23.50
C PRO A 410 11.75 -25.63 22.46
N ALA A 411 12.13 -24.35 22.33
CA ALA A 411 11.55 -23.44 21.35
C ALA A 411 11.94 -23.82 19.91
N ALA A 412 13.18 -24.25 19.69
CA ALA A 412 13.68 -24.74 18.41
C ALA A 412 12.93 -26.01 17.97
N HIS A 413 12.66 -26.93 18.89
CA HIS A 413 11.86 -28.12 18.59
C HIS A 413 10.41 -27.76 18.20
N GLN A 414 9.77 -26.87 18.96
CA GLN A 414 8.42 -26.38 18.61
C GLN A 414 8.41 -25.69 17.24
N PHE A 415 9.45 -24.89 16.96
CA PHE A 415 9.59 -24.20 15.68
C PHE A 415 9.85 -25.17 14.53
N GLU A 416 10.64 -26.23 14.75
CA GLU A 416 10.87 -27.29 13.77
C GLU A 416 9.56 -27.99 13.39
N VAL A 417 8.72 -28.34 14.37
CA VAL A 417 7.40 -28.96 14.15
C VAL A 417 6.48 -28.03 13.38
N PHE A 418 6.46 -26.74 13.74
CA PHE A 418 5.72 -25.72 13.02
C PHE A 418 6.18 -25.62 11.55
N LEU A 419 7.49 -25.52 11.29
CA LEU A 419 8.04 -25.42 9.93
C LEU A 419 7.73 -26.65 9.08
N LYS A 420 7.84 -27.87 9.64
CA LYS A 420 7.44 -29.10 8.92
C LYS A 420 5.97 -29.08 8.51
N THR A 421 5.11 -28.61 9.41
CA THR A 421 3.67 -28.47 9.13
C THR A 421 3.43 -27.41 8.06
N LEU A 422 4.09 -26.25 8.17
CA LEU A 422 3.98 -25.15 7.23
C LEU A 422 4.46 -25.53 5.83
N ILE A 423 5.59 -26.25 5.70
CA ILE A 423 6.08 -26.77 4.42
C ILE A 423 5.06 -27.72 3.79
N ARG A 424 4.42 -28.59 4.58
CA ARG A 424 3.37 -29.49 4.08
C ARG A 424 2.16 -28.71 3.57
N GLU A 425 1.71 -27.69 4.31
CA GLU A 425 0.58 -26.84 3.88
C GLU A 425 0.91 -26.01 2.64
N VAL A 426 2.10 -25.42 2.56
CA VAL A 426 2.57 -24.71 1.36
C VAL A 426 2.65 -25.66 0.17
N SER A 427 3.10 -26.89 0.36
CA SER A 427 3.19 -27.91 -0.70
C SER A 427 1.83 -28.35 -1.24
N LYS A 428 0.72 -28.07 -0.54
CA LYS A 428 -0.65 -28.34 -1.02
C LYS A 428 -1.21 -27.24 -1.93
N ARG A 429 -0.51 -26.12 -2.11
CA ARG A 429 -0.96 -25.05 -3.01
C ARG A 429 -1.18 -25.62 -4.42
N SER A 430 -2.32 -25.31 -5.04
CA SER A 430 -2.70 -25.84 -6.35
C SER A 430 -1.64 -25.61 -7.43
N VAL A 431 -0.94 -24.47 -7.37
CA VAL A 431 0.15 -24.12 -8.29
C VAL A 431 1.37 -25.05 -8.20
N LEU A 432 1.56 -25.77 -7.09
CA LEU A 432 2.68 -26.70 -6.90
C LEU A 432 2.35 -28.15 -7.26
N SER A 433 1.13 -28.43 -7.75
CA SER A 433 0.66 -29.79 -8.07
C SER A 433 1.58 -30.54 -9.06
N SER A 434 2.16 -29.83 -10.03
CA SER A 434 3.12 -30.36 -11.02
C SER A 434 4.59 -30.28 -10.56
N HIS A 435 4.87 -29.71 -9.38
CA HIS A 435 6.22 -29.46 -8.88
C HIS A 435 6.44 -30.15 -7.52
N PRO A 436 6.61 -31.49 -7.48
CA PRO A 436 6.77 -32.22 -6.23
C PRO A 436 7.97 -31.72 -5.43
N PHE A 437 7.82 -31.65 -4.11
CA PHE A 437 8.88 -31.19 -3.22
C PHE A 437 9.97 -32.26 -3.08
N ARG A 438 11.15 -32.00 -3.62
CA ARG A 438 12.32 -32.89 -3.47
C ARG A 438 13.08 -32.53 -2.21
N ALA A 439 12.58 -32.97 -1.05
CA ALA A 439 13.35 -32.92 0.19
C ALA A 439 14.57 -33.85 0.06
N GLY A 440 15.77 -33.30 -0.19
CA GLY A 440 17.03 -34.03 -0.02
C GLY A 440 17.33 -35.15 -1.04
N LYS A 441 17.29 -34.85 -2.34
CA LYS A 441 18.26 -35.45 -3.29
C LYS A 441 19.09 -34.31 -3.84
N GLY A 442 20.40 -34.37 -3.64
CA GLY A 442 21.33 -33.30 -3.99
C GLY A 442 21.18 -32.84 -5.43
N ARG A 443 21.51 -31.57 -5.67
CA ARG A 443 21.96 -31.07 -6.98
C ARG A 443 23.26 -31.77 -7.37
N ALA A 444 23.18 -33.06 -7.64
CA ALA A 444 24.21 -33.84 -8.29
C ALA A 444 23.51 -34.55 -9.45
N THR A 445 24.08 -34.40 -10.64
CA THR A 445 23.61 -34.87 -11.96
C THR A 445 22.64 -33.94 -12.70
N ASP A 446 23.06 -32.71 -12.97
CA ASP A 446 22.88 -32.11 -14.31
C ASP A 446 24.27 -32.08 -14.97
N SER A 447 24.76 -33.28 -15.28
CA SER A 447 25.89 -33.53 -16.17
C SER A 447 25.75 -34.94 -16.73
N ALA A 448 24.60 -35.21 -17.36
CA ALA A 448 24.49 -36.30 -18.31
C ALA A 448 24.76 -35.69 -19.69
N GLU A 449 26.02 -35.81 -20.13
CA GLU A 449 26.40 -35.64 -21.53
C GLU A 449 25.49 -36.51 -22.42
N PRO A 450 25.10 -36.04 -23.61
CA PRO A 450 24.34 -36.85 -24.54
C PRO A 450 25.25 -37.97 -25.07
N GLN A 451 24.91 -39.22 -24.74
CA GLN A 451 25.55 -40.40 -25.34
C GLN A 451 25.27 -40.42 -26.85
N GLU A 452 26.34 -40.39 -27.64
CA GLU A 452 26.31 -40.72 -29.07
C GLU A 452 25.83 -42.16 -29.29
N PRO A 453 25.06 -42.43 -30.36
CA PRO A 453 24.68 -43.78 -30.72
C PRO A 453 25.85 -44.54 -31.36
N SER A 454 26.24 -45.64 -30.72
CA SER A 454 27.26 -46.58 -31.22
C SER A 454 26.87 -47.16 -32.58
N ARG A 455 27.77 -47.02 -33.55
CA ARG A 455 27.75 -47.70 -34.86
C ARG A 455 28.30 -49.13 -34.75
N TYR A 456 27.80 -50.01 -35.61
CA TYR A 456 28.17 -51.43 -35.86
C TYR A 456 27.67 -52.42 -34.78
N ASN A 457 26.98 -53.52 -35.09
CA ASN A 457 26.65 -54.24 -36.33
C ASN A 457 25.26 -54.88 -36.18
#